data_AF-A0A7L2WQA7-F1
#
_entry.id   AF-A0A7L2WQA7-F1
#
_cell.length_a   1.000
_cell.length_b   1.000
_cell.length_c   1.000
_cell.angle_alpha   90.00
_cell.angle_beta   90.00
_cell.angle_gamma   90.00
#
_symmetry.space_group_name_H-M   'P 1'
#
loop_
_entity.id
_entity.type
_entity.pdbx_description
1 polymer ?
#
loop_
_entity_poly.entity_id
_entity_poly.type
_entity_poly.pdbx_seq_one_letter_code
_entity_poly.pdbx_strand_id
1 'polypeptide(L)'
;MAVLFSGIKGMVFLFLPCFCSCQPAPPLLHFSIFLNPSNTVYLCRDHDEQELMTFELQVHTTGWVAFGFSPHGLLPGSDIVTGGVFPNGSIYFLML
;
A
#
# COMPACT_ATOMS: atom_id res chain seq x y z
N MET A 1 46.64 -1.21 0.09
CA MET A 1 47.77 -1.25 1.05
C MET A 1 47.41 -2.28 2.10
N ALA A 2 48.01 -3.48 2.01
CA ALA A 2 47.73 -4.58 2.92
C ALA A 2 48.61 -4.45 4.16
N VAL A 3 48.01 -4.36 5.34
CA VAL A 3 48.73 -4.40 6.62
C VAL A 3 48.59 -5.81 7.18
N LEU A 4 49.71 -6.53 7.22
CA LEU A 4 49.85 -7.89 7.71
C LEU A 4 49.93 -7.84 9.25
N PHE A 5 48.91 -8.32 9.96
CA PHE A 5 49.02 -8.62 11.39
C PHE A 5 49.14 -10.13 11.59
N SER A 6 50.22 -10.48 12.28
CA SER A 6 50.70 -11.81 12.61
C SER A 6 49.83 -12.49 13.68
N GLY A 7 49.44 -13.73 13.41
CA GLY A 7 49.27 -14.78 14.42
C GLY A 7 48.14 -14.65 15.45
N ILE A 8 46.90 -14.97 15.05
CA ILE A 8 45.90 -15.54 15.97
C ILE A 8 45.18 -16.72 15.28
N LYS A 9 45.12 -17.85 15.98
CA LYS A 9 44.50 -19.10 15.53
C LYS A 9 43.04 -18.86 15.13
N GLY A 10 42.66 -19.48 14.02
CA GLY A 10 41.45 -19.20 13.26
C GLY A 10 40.17 -19.16 14.09
N MET A 11 39.44 -18.07 13.90
CA MET A 11 38.00 -18.02 14.09
C MET A 11 37.44 -17.37 12.83
N VAL A 12 36.99 -18.21 11.89
CA VAL A 12 36.24 -17.75 10.73
C VAL A 12 34.90 -17.27 11.26
N PHE A 13 34.74 -15.96 11.42
CA PHE A 13 33.42 -15.36 11.59
C PHE A 13 32.71 -15.47 10.23
N LEU A 14 31.91 -16.52 10.06
CA LEU A 14 30.87 -16.54 9.04
C LEU A 14 29.84 -15.50 9.47
N PHE A 15 30.03 -14.26 9.02
CA PHE A 15 28.94 -13.28 8.98
C PHE A 15 27.92 -13.85 8.00
N LEU A 16 26.96 -14.62 8.51
CA LEU A 16 25.73 -14.90 7.78
C LEU A 16 25.08 -13.53 7.57
N PRO A 17 24.98 -13.01 6.34
CA PRO A 17 24.14 -11.84 6.14
C PRO A 17 22.72 -12.35 6.36
N CYS A 18 22.13 -12.08 7.54
CA CYS A 18 20.68 -12.02 7.59
C CYS A 18 20.32 -10.86 6.69
N PHE A 19 20.04 -11.15 5.42
CA PHE A 19 19.14 -10.35 4.62
C PHE A 19 17.74 -10.56 5.21
N CYS A 20 17.59 -10.13 6.45
CA CYS A 20 16.33 -9.75 7.03
C CYS A 20 15.90 -8.59 6.12
N SER A 21 15.13 -8.88 5.07
CA SER A 21 14.51 -7.85 4.26
C SER A 21 13.64 -7.06 5.24
N CYS A 22 14.15 -5.92 5.70
CA CYS A 22 13.33 -4.89 6.31
C CYS A 22 12.46 -4.35 5.17
N GLN A 23 11.45 -5.12 4.78
CA GLN A 23 10.36 -4.57 4.00
C GLN A 23 9.82 -3.42 4.85
N PRO A 24 9.78 -2.18 4.31
CA PRO A 24 9.06 -1.11 4.98
C PRO A 24 7.67 -1.66 5.33
N ALA A 25 7.29 -1.56 6.60
CA ALA A 25 5.92 -1.86 6.98
C ALA A 25 5.00 -1.05 6.03
N PRO A 26 3.87 -1.63 5.55
CA PRO A 26 2.92 -0.87 4.76
C PRO A 26 2.66 0.48 5.43
N PRO A 27 2.61 1.60 4.68
CA PRO A 27 2.34 2.91 5.26
C PRO A 27 1.13 2.80 6.19
N LEU A 28 1.31 3.20 7.45
CA LEU A 28 0.22 3.22 8.42
C LEU A 28 -0.75 4.31 7.96
N LEU A 29 -1.81 3.95 7.24
CA LEU A 29 -2.74 4.93 6.70
C LEU A 29 -3.47 5.65 7.85
N HIS A 30 -3.08 6.91 8.10
CA HIS A 30 -3.43 7.65 9.32
C HIS A 30 -4.91 8.02 9.43
N PHE A 31 -5.61 8.19 8.31
CA PHE A 31 -7.01 8.60 8.32
C PHE A 31 -7.89 7.50 7.76
N SER A 32 -9.01 7.23 8.44
CA SER A 32 -9.98 6.26 7.97
C SER A 32 -11.42 6.68 8.19
N ILE A 33 -12.31 6.21 7.31
CA ILE A 33 -13.74 6.53 7.34
C ILE A 33 -14.57 5.45 6.63
N PHE A 34 -15.77 5.18 7.15
CA PHE A 34 -16.78 4.41 6.42
C PHE A 34 -17.54 5.32 5.44
N LEU A 35 -17.59 4.92 4.17
CA LEU A 35 -18.24 5.70 3.11
C LEU A 35 -19.74 5.44 2.98
N ASN A 36 -20.27 4.46 3.72
CA ASN A 36 -21.67 4.08 3.64
C ASN A 36 -22.28 3.79 5.02
N PRO A 37 -23.60 3.98 5.20
CA PRO A 37 -24.26 3.78 6.50
C PRO A 37 -24.17 2.35 7.04
N SER A 38 -24.00 1.35 6.17
CA SER A 38 -23.87 -0.05 6.58
C SER A 38 -22.45 -0.43 7.01
N ASN A 39 -21.48 0.51 6.99
CA ASN A 39 -20.09 0.30 7.38
C ASN A 39 -19.41 -0.87 6.64
N THR A 40 -19.72 -1.05 5.34
CA THR A 40 -19.16 -2.13 4.51
C THR A 40 -18.15 -1.63 3.47
N VAL A 41 -18.03 -0.31 3.33
CA VAL A 41 -17.06 0.35 2.45
C VAL A 41 -16.16 1.20 3.34
N TYR A 42 -14.92 0.76 3.53
CA TYR A 42 -13.96 1.40 4.43
C TYR A 42 -12.82 2.01 3.61
N LEU A 43 -12.58 3.31 3.80
CA LEU A 43 -11.52 4.05 3.15
C LEU A 43 -10.44 4.36 4.18
N CYS A 44 -9.22 3.94 3.91
CA CYS A 44 -8.02 4.39 4.60
C CYS A 44 -7.24 5.30 3.65
N ARG A 45 -6.61 6.35 4.19
CA ARG A 45 -5.87 7.31 3.38
C ARG A 45 -4.70 7.92 4.15
N ASP A 46 -3.67 8.28 3.41
CA ASP A 46 -2.50 8.97 3.92
C ASP A 46 -1.83 9.79 2.82
N HIS A 47 -0.87 10.63 3.18
CA HIS A 47 -0.07 11.40 2.24
C HIS A 47 1.40 11.38 2.65
N ASP A 48 2.29 11.44 1.66
CA ASP A 48 3.72 11.60 1.93
C ASP A 48 4.14 13.08 1.99
N GLU A 49 5.42 13.31 2.24
CA GLU A 49 6.03 14.65 2.28
C GLU A 49 5.97 15.40 0.92
N GLN A 50 5.66 14.69 -0.16
CA GLN A 50 5.53 15.23 -1.52
C GLN A 50 4.05 15.52 -1.86
N GLU A 51 3.15 15.44 -0.88
CA GLU A 51 1.71 15.59 -1.02
C GLU A 51 1.06 14.52 -1.91
N LEU A 52 1.74 13.38 -2.14
CA LEU A 52 1.13 12.26 -2.84
C LEU A 52 0.19 11.52 -1.89
N MET A 53 -1.09 11.55 -2.23
CA MET A 53 -2.13 10.92 -1.44
C MET A 53 -2.33 9.45 -1.84
N THR A 54 -2.14 8.53 -0.88
CA THR A 54 -2.42 7.10 -1.05
C THR A 54 -3.78 6.76 -0.44
N PHE A 55 -4.54 5.94 -1.16
CA PHE A 55 -5.85 5.46 -0.73
C PHE A 55 -5.89 3.94 -0.76
N GLU A 56 -6.46 3.35 0.28
CA GLU A 56 -6.83 1.95 0.33
C GLU A 56 -8.33 1.85 0.56
N LEU A 57 -9.04 1.24 -0.39
CA LEU A 57 -10.47 1.00 -0.30
C LEU A 57 -10.72 -0.49 -0.01
N GLN A 58 -11.30 -0.78 1.14
CA GLN A 58 -11.69 -2.12 1.55
C GLN A 58 -13.20 -2.29 1.38
N VAL A 59 -13.58 -3.24 0.51
CA VAL A 59 -14.99 -3.53 0.20
C VAL A 59 -15.16 -5.04 0.03
N HIS A 60 -16.20 -5.59 0.66
CA HIS A 60 -16.63 -6.96 0.40
C HIS A 60 -17.60 -6.97 -0.80
N THR A 61 -17.09 -7.26 -2.00
CA THR A 61 -17.87 -7.29 -3.25
C THR A 61 -17.50 -8.48 -4.13
N THR A 62 -18.46 -8.98 -4.91
CA THR A 62 -18.23 -9.97 -5.97
C THR A 62 -18.18 -9.33 -7.37
N GLY A 63 -18.29 -8.01 -7.45
CA GLY A 63 -18.33 -7.25 -8.69
C GLY A 63 -17.30 -6.13 -8.70
N TRP A 64 -17.78 -4.91 -8.95
CA TRP A 64 -16.96 -3.71 -9.02
C TRP A 64 -17.44 -2.66 -8.00
N VAL A 65 -16.54 -1.74 -7.68
CA VAL A 65 -16.78 -0.54 -6.89
C VAL A 65 -16.12 0.63 -7.60
N ALA A 66 -16.75 1.80 -7.51
CA ALA A 66 -16.17 3.06 -7.95
C ALA A 66 -16.24 4.06 -6.81
N PHE A 67 -15.18 4.85 -6.64
CA PHE A 67 -15.17 6.01 -5.77
C PHE A 67 -14.37 7.13 -6.44
N GLY A 68 -14.58 8.36 -5.99
CA GLY A 68 -13.96 9.50 -6.61
C GLY A 68 -14.05 10.75 -5.77
N PHE A 69 -13.44 11.80 -6.30
CA PHE A 69 -13.39 13.12 -5.67
C PHE A 69 -14.14 14.12 -6.54
N SER A 70 -14.98 14.92 -5.90
CA SER A 70 -15.58 16.08 -6.55
C SER A 70 -15.80 17.23 -5.58
N PRO A 71 -15.86 18.47 -6.08
CA PRO A 71 -16.09 19.64 -5.23
C PRO A 71 -17.40 19.60 -4.44
N HIS A 72 -18.39 18.85 -4.94
CA HIS A 72 -19.76 18.87 -4.42
C HIS A 72 -20.32 17.48 -4.07
N GLY A 73 -19.51 16.42 -4.15
CA GLY A 73 -19.94 15.04 -3.88
C GLY A 73 -20.89 14.47 -4.95
N LEU A 74 -21.01 15.13 -6.11
CA LEU A 74 -21.79 14.66 -7.25
C LEU A 74 -20.89 13.95 -8.26
N LEU A 75 -21.42 12.98 -8.99
CA LEU A 75 -20.68 12.22 -10.00
C LEU A 75 -20.20 13.05 -11.21
N PRO A 76 -21.01 13.94 -11.82
CA PRO A 76 -20.57 14.69 -12.99
C PRO A 76 -19.33 15.55 -12.71
N GLY A 77 -18.28 15.39 -13.53
CA GLY A 77 -17.02 16.12 -13.38
C GLY A 77 -16.15 15.65 -12.21
N SER A 78 -16.40 14.45 -11.66
CA SER A 78 -15.52 13.83 -10.66
C SER A 78 -14.34 13.15 -11.29
N ASP A 79 -13.23 13.12 -10.55
CA ASP A 79 -12.13 12.18 -10.82
C ASP A 79 -12.50 10.84 -10.21
N ILE A 80 -12.67 9.80 -11.03
CA ILE A 80 -13.21 8.50 -10.61
C ILE A 80 -12.19 7.41 -10.85
N VAL A 81 -11.97 6.59 -9.82
CA VAL A 81 -11.28 5.30 -9.93
C VAL A 81 -12.31 4.19 -9.74
N THR A 82 -12.28 3.23 -10.66
CA THR A 82 -13.11 2.03 -10.60
C THR A 82 -12.20 0.82 -10.40
N GLY A 83 -12.62 -0.14 -9.59
CA GLY A 83 -11.91 -1.40 -9.44
C GLY A 83 -12.87 -2.52 -9.11
N GLY A 84 -12.40 -3.76 -9.24
CA GLY A 84 -13.24 -4.91 -8.98
C GLY A 84 -12.48 -6.22 -8.99
N VAL A 85 -13.24 -7.29 -8.84
CA VAL A 85 -12.71 -8.66 -8.83
C VAL A 85 -13.29 -9.39 -10.03
N PHE A 86 -12.44 -9.99 -10.86
CA PHE A 86 -12.84 -10.88 -11.94
C PHE A 86 -13.39 -12.20 -11.37
N PRO A 87 -14.17 -12.98 -12.14
CA PRO A 87 -14.68 -14.28 -11.67
C PRO A 87 -13.61 -15.27 -11.23
N ASN A 88 -12.37 -15.12 -11.71
CA ASN A 88 -11.23 -15.94 -11.33
C ASN A 88 -10.52 -15.45 -10.03
N GLY A 89 -11.04 -14.41 -9.37
CA GLY A 89 -10.47 -13.84 -8.14
C GLY A 89 -9.38 -12.78 -8.36
N SER A 90 -8.98 -12.50 -9.60
CA SER A 90 -7.98 -11.44 -9.86
C SER A 90 -8.59 -10.04 -9.78
N ILE A 91 -7.82 -9.08 -9.27
CA ILE A 91 -8.25 -7.69 -9.08
C ILE A 91 -7.89 -6.86 -10.32
N TYR A 92 -8.74 -5.91 -10.69
CA TYR A 92 -8.46 -4.91 -11.71
C TYR A 92 -8.78 -3.49 -11.24
N PHE A 93 -8.10 -2.53 -11.85
CA PHE A 93 -8.33 -1.09 -11.66
C PHE A 93 -8.45 -0.41 -13.02
N LEU A 94 -9.41 0.52 -13.14
CA LEU A 94 -9.59 1.43 -14.26
C LEU A 94 -9.68 2.86 -13.72
N MET A 95 -9.09 3.79 -14.47
CA MET A 95 -9.24 5.23 -14.26
C MET A 95 -9.88 5.81 -15.52
N LEU A 96 -10.93 6.60 -15.36
CA LEU A 96 -11.72 7.21 -16.44
C LEU A 96 -11.48 8.71 -16.53
#